data_AF-A0A3A4V279-F1
#
_entry.id   AF-A0A3A4V279-F1
#
_cell.length_a   1.000
_cell.length_b   1.000
_cell.length_c   1.000
_cell.angle_alpha   90.00
_cell.angle_beta   90.00
_cell.angle_gamma   90.00
#
_symmetry.space_group_name_H-M   'P 1'
#
loop_
_entity.id
_entity.type
_entity.pdbx_description
1 polymer ?
#
loop_
_entity_poly.entity_id
_entity_poly.type
_entity_poly.pdbx_seq_one_letter_code
_entity_poly.pdbx_strand_id
1 'polypeptide(L)'
;MSRGDIVLIPFPFTDLSGQKVRPALVLHNEKKGEDCVVIFLSSIKQKKIMDFDVPVKPSSQNGLKIFSTIKVNKIATLQKKIVIGELGSLEDQHMEKVNNKLKQLFGF
;
A
#
# COMPACT_ATOMS: atom_id res chain seq x y z
N MET A 1 -11.65 3.19 6.12
CA MET A 1 -11.16 2.72 4.80
C MET A 1 -11.67 3.55 3.63
N SER A 2 -10.79 4.45 3.21
CA SER A 2 -10.85 5.37 2.09
C SER A 2 -9.54 5.28 1.32
N ARG A 3 -9.48 5.87 0.12
CA ARG A 3 -8.22 6.01 -0.62
C ARG A 3 -7.22 6.80 0.23
N GLY A 4 -5.99 6.31 0.34
CA GLY A 4 -4.93 6.93 1.15
C GLY A 4 -4.76 6.31 2.52
N ASP A 5 -5.74 5.54 3.02
CA ASP A 5 -5.60 4.83 4.29
C ASP A 5 -4.53 3.74 4.19
N ILE A 6 -3.79 3.56 5.28
CA ILE A 6 -2.85 2.46 5.47
C ILE A 6 -3.52 1.45 6.39
N VAL A 7 -3.70 0.24 5.91
CA VAL A 7 -4.35 -0.85 6.64
C VAL A 7 -3.41 -2.03 6.85
N LEU A 8 -3.63 -2.80 7.90
CA LEU A 8 -2.96 -4.07 8.13
C LEU A 8 -3.81 -5.20 7.53
N ILE A 9 -3.24 -5.98 6.61
CA ILE A 9 -3.97 -7.02 5.87
C ILE A 9 -3.05 -8.21 5.55
N PRO A 10 -3.55 -9.46 5.48
CA PRO A 10 -2.83 -10.58 4.90
C PRO A 10 -2.59 -10.33 3.41
N PHE A 11 -1.38 -9.90 3.06
CA PHE A 11 -1.03 -9.55 1.68
C PHE A 11 -0.39 -10.77 0.98
N PRO A 12 -0.87 -11.16 -0.21
CA PRO A 12 -0.37 -12.34 -0.91
C PRO A 12 1.04 -12.14 -1.46
N PHE A 13 1.79 -13.24 -1.55
CA PHE A 13 3.00 -13.25 -2.37
C PHE A 13 2.65 -13.18 -3.86
N THR A 14 3.58 -12.66 -4.66
CA THR A 14 3.36 -12.50 -6.11
C THR A 14 3.30 -13.82 -6.87
N ASP A 15 3.84 -14.89 -6.29
CA ASP A 15 3.73 -16.26 -6.79
C ASP A 15 2.49 -17.00 -6.24
N LEU A 16 1.66 -16.31 -5.45
CA LEU A 16 0.46 -16.83 -4.79
C LEU A 16 0.69 -18.03 -3.85
N SER A 17 1.95 -18.32 -3.50
CA SER A 17 2.31 -19.45 -2.63
C SER A 17 1.83 -19.30 -1.18
N GLY A 18 1.43 -18.10 -0.78
CA GLY A 18 0.96 -17.79 0.56
C GLY A 18 0.79 -16.29 0.77
N GLN A 19 0.68 -15.90 2.04
CA GLN A 19 0.45 -14.52 2.44
C GLN A 19 1.19 -14.17 3.74
N LYS A 20 1.42 -12.88 3.96
CA LYS A 20 1.94 -12.35 5.23
C LYS A 20 1.16 -11.10 5.62
N VAL A 21 0.89 -10.96 6.92
CA VAL A 21 0.27 -9.75 7.47
C VAL A 21 1.22 -8.58 7.34
N ARG A 22 0.83 -7.57 6.58
CA ARG A 22 1.65 -6.39 6.27
C ARG A 22 0.79 -5.13 6.13
N PRO A 23 1.37 -3.94 6.33
CA PRO A 23 0.71 -2.71 5.93
C PRO A 23 0.47 -2.69 4.41
N ALA A 24 -0.64 -2.11 4.00
CA ALA A 24 -1.00 -1.89 2.61
C ALA A 24 -1.70 -0.52 2.46
N LEU A 25 -1.40 0.19 1.38
CA LEU A 25 -2.01 1.48 1.06
C LEU A 25 -3.27 1.26 0.23
N VAL A 26 -4.40 1.80 0.66
CA VAL A 26 -5.67 1.68 -0.05
C VAL A 26 -5.72 2.64 -1.23
N LEU A 27 -5.92 2.09 -2.43
CA LEU A 27 -6.15 2.87 -3.65
C LEU A 27 -7.63 3.07 -3.93
N HIS A 28 -8.43 2.07 -3.62
CA HIS A 28 -9.86 2.05 -3.86
C HIS A 28 -10.56 1.20 -2.82
N ASN A 29 -11.69 1.71 -2.31
CA ASN A 29 -12.62 0.96 -1.49
C ASN A 29 -13.97 0.98 -2.22
N GLU A 30 -14.45 -0.18 -2.63
CA GLU A 30 -15.74 -0.27 -3.31
C GLU A 30 -16.87 0.11 -2.33
N LYS A 31 -17.88 0.90 -2.70
CA LYS A 31 -18.91 1.29 -1.71
C LYS A 31 -19.94 0.19 -1.44
N LYS A 32 -20.28 -0.60 -2.47
CA LYS A 32 -21.37 -1.59 -2.43
C LYS A 32 -20.91 -3.05 -2.54
N GLY A 33 -19.63 -3.31 -2.81
CA GLY A 33 -19.08 -4.67 -2.90
C GLY A 33 -18.20 -5.04 -1.71
N GLU A 34 -17.55 -6.19 -1.79
CA GLU A 34 -16.75 -6.75 -0.70
C GLU A 34 -15.25 -6.51 -0.88
N ASP A 35 -14.82 -5.91 -1.98
CA ASP A 35 -13.41 -5.82 -2.36
C ASP A 35 -12.81 -4.41 -2.19
N CYS A 36 -11.50 -4.39 -2.01
CA CYS A 36 -10.69 -3.18 -2.07
C CYS A 36 -9.42 -3.41 -2.89
N VAL A 37 -8.88 -2.34 -3.44
CA VAL A 37 -7.61 -2.35 -4.18
C VAL A 37 -6.55 -1.70 -3.31
N VAL A 38 -5.44 -2.39 -3.12
CA VAL A 38 -4.35 -1.96 -2.24
C VAL A 38 -2.98 -2.08 -2.92
N ILE A 39 -2.01 -1.28 -2.45
CA ILE A 39 -0.59 -1.39 -2.79
C ILE A 39 0.19 -1.97 -1.61
N PHE A 40 1.12 -2.86 -1.91
CA PHE A 40 2.07 -3.43 -0.94
C PHE A 40 3.00 -2.40 -0.30
N LEU A 41 3.14 -2.45 1.04
CA LEU A 41 4.24 -1.80 1.76
C LEU A 41 5.26 -2.83 2.26
N SER A 42 6.54 -2.50 2.11
CA SER A 42 7.66 -3.28 2.63
C SER A 42 8.51 -2.46 3.59
N SER A 43 8.89 -3.04 4.71
CA SER A 43 9.89 -2.48 5.62
C SER A 43 11.32 -2.97 5.37
N ILE A 44 11.52 -3.77 4.32
CA ILE A 44 12.84 -4.32 4.00
C ILE A 44 13.73 -3.20 3.47
N LYS A 45 14.85 -2.94 4.15
CA LYS A 45 15.89 -2.01 3.67
C LYS A 45 16.45 -2.55 2.36
N GLN A 46 16.21 -1.85 1.27
CA GLN A 46 16.78 -2.19 -0.03
C GLN A 46 18.06 -1.41 -0.25
N LYS A 47 19.06 -2.06 -0.85
CA LYS A 47 20.32 -1.39 -1.24
C LYS A 47 20.11 -0.35 -2.33
N LYS A 48 19.06 -0.51 -3.15
CA LYS A 48 18.70 0.39 -4.26
C LYS A 48 17.20 0.62 -4.27
N ILE A 49 16.80 1.88 -4.49
CA ILE A 49 15.42 2.28 -4.72
C ILE A 49 15.10 2.03 -6.20
N MET A 50 13.99 1.35 -6.48
CA MET A 50 13.52 1.05 -7.83
C MET A 50 12.57 2.13 -8.35
N ASP A 51 12.29 2.12 -9.66
CA ASP A 51 11.54 3.18 -10.35
C ASP A 51 10.12 3.39 -9.80
N PHE A 52 9.47 2.33 -9.29
CA PHE A 52 8.11 2.39 -8.72
C PHE A 52 8.09 2.40 -7.19
N ASP A 53 9.23 2.67 -6.56
CA ASP A 53 9.31 2.76 -5.10
C ASP A 53 8.99 4.17 -4.60
N VAL A 54 8.22 4.27 -3.53
CA VAL A 54 8.04 5.50 -2.75
C VAL A 54 8.48 5.22 -1.31
N PRO A 55 9.65 5.72 -0.88
CA PRO A 55 10.07 5.60 0.51
C PRO A 55 9.21 6.48 1.43
N VAL A 56 8.84 5.95 2.60
CA VAL A 56 7.99 6.62 3.59
C VAL A 56 8.58 6.43 4.98
N LYS A 57 8.72 7.53 5.71
CA LYS A 57 9.14 7.53 7.12
C LYS A 57 7.91 7.35 8.03
N PRO A 58 8.07 6.73 9.21
CA PRO A 58 7.08 6.78 10.28
C PRO A 58 6.60 8.19 10.58
N SER A 59 5.29 8.35 10.75
CA SER A 59 4.68 9.56 11.30
C SER A 59 3.48 9.19 12.17
N SER A 60 3.02 10.15 12.98
CA SER A 60 1.77 10.00 13.74
C SER A 60 0.56 9.88 12.82
N GLN A 61 0.61 10.46 11.62
CA GLN A 61 -0.48 10.41 10.65
C GLN A 61 -0.59 9.05 9.97
N ASN A 62 0.54 8.48 9.53
CA ASN A 62 0.56 7.25 8.74
C ASN A 62 0.60 5.97 9.59
N GLY A 63 0.90 6.07 10.89
CA GLY A 63 0.88 4.96 11.83
C GLY A 63 1.94 3.88 11.60
N LEU A 64 2.88 4.10 10.68
CA LEU A 64 3.99 3.19 10.44
C LEU A 64 4.96 3.24 11.62
N LYS A 65 5.43 2.08 12.09
CA LYS A 65 6.39 2.00 13.20
C LYS A 65 7.85 2.16 12.75
N ILE A 66 8.13 1.81 11.50
CA ILE A 66 9.48 1.79 10.93
C ILE A 66 9.46 2.31 9.49
N PHE A 67 10.64 2.74 9.02
CA PHE A 67 10.84 3.12 7.64
C PHE A 67 10.32 2.03 6.70
N SER A 68 9.51 2.45 5.73
CA SER A 68 8.85 1.56 4.79
C SER A 68 8.97 2.09 3.37
N THR A 69 8.63 1.26 2.41
CA THR A 69 8.62 1.60 0.99
C THR A 69 7.33 1.06 0.38
N ILE A 70 6.54 1.96 -0.21
CA ILE A 70 5.38 1.62 -1.02
C ILE A 70 5.92 1.12 -2.37
N LYS A 71 5.52 -0.09 -2.76
CA LYS A 71 5.90 -0.71 -4.03
C LYS A 71 4.78 -0.54 -5.04
N VAL A 72 4.75 0.59 -5.75
CA VAL A 72 3.59 1.00 -6.59
C VAL A 72 3.23 -0.04 -7.65
N ASN A 73 4.20 -0.84 -8.10
CA ASN A 73 4.01 -1.95 -9.04
C ASN A 73 3.48 -3.26 -8.41
N LYS A 74 3.16 -3.27 -7.11
CA LYS A 74 2.62 -4.44 -6.41
C LYS A 74 1.21 -4.13 -5.89
N ILE A 75 0.26 -4.20 -6.81
CA ILE A 75 -1.17 -3.94 -6.58
C ILE A 75 -1.90 -5.27 -6.41
N ALA A 76 -2.84 -5.34 -5.47
CA ALA A 76 -3.72 -6.48 -5.28
C ALA A 76 -5.15 -6.03 -5.00
N THR A 77 -6.13 -6.79 -5.48
CA THR A 77 -7.53 -6.70 -5.07
C THR A 77 -7.79 -7.77 -4.01
N LEU A 78 -8.32 -7.36 -2.86
CA LEU A 78 -8.53 -8.22 -1.70
C LEU A 78 -9.90 -7.96 -1.07
N GLN A 79 -10.45 -8.97 -0.40
CA GLN A 79 -11.70 -8.82 0.34
C GLN A 79 -11.49 -7.92 1.57
N LYS A 80 -12.41 -6.98 1.81
CA LYS A 80 -12.38 -6.06 2.95
C LYS A 80 -12.42 -6.77 4.29
N LYS A 81 -13.12 -7.91 4.37
CA LYS A 81 -13.28 -8.66 5.62
C LYS A 81 -11.97 -9.23 6.17
N ILE A 82 -10.92 -9.34 5.34
CA ILE A 82 -9.60 -9.79 5.79
C ILE A 82 -8.70 -8.63 6.25
N VAL A 83 -9.18 -7.38 6.16
CA VAL A 83 -8.50 -6.23 6.78
C VAL A 83 -8.55 -6.41 8.30
N ILE A 84 -7.38 -6.38 8.93
CA ILE A 84 -7.23 -6.56 10.37
C ILE A 84 -7.48 -5.25 11.12
N GLY A 85 -7.07 -4.12 10.53
CA GLY A 85 -7.27 -2.81 11.13
C GLY A 85 -6.63 -1.69 10.32
N GLU A 86 -7.01 -0.45 10.64
CA GLU A 86 -6.45 0.76 10.06
C GLU A 86 -5.29 1.26 10.93
N LEU A 87 -4.16 1.63 10.31
CA LEU A 87 -2.99 2.19 10.99
C LEU A 87 -2.99 3.71 10.99
N GLY A 88 -3.50 4.32 9.91
CA GLY A 88 -3.50 5.76 9.70
C GLY A 88 -3.72 6.09 8.23
N SER A 89 -3.33 7.30 7.82
CA SER A 89 -3.41 7.78 6.44
C SER A 89 -2.07 8.25 5.91
N LEU A 90 -1.82 8.02 4.62
CA LEU A 90 -0.61 8.50 3.97
C LEU A 90 -0.67 10.02 3.76
N GLU A 91 0.45 10.72 3.95
CA GLU A 91 0.51 12.17 3.73
C GLU A 91 0.34 12.53 2.24
N ASP A 92 -0.27 13.69 1.97
CA ASP A 92 -0.61 14.12 0.61
C ASP A 92 0.60 14.15 -0.34
N GLN A 93 1.75 14.62 0.14
CA GLN A 93 3.02 14.64 -0.60
C GLN A 93 3.48 13.24 -1.07
N HIS A 94 3.17 12.20 -0.31
CA HIS A 94 3.48 10.82 -0.68
C HIS A 94 2.40 10.26 -1.61
N MET A 95 1.12 10.60 -1.36
CA MET A 95 0.02 10.25 -2.26
C MET A 95 0.21 10.83 -3.67
N GLU A 96 0.72 12.05 -3.81
CA GLU A 96 1.05 12.65 -5.11
C GLU A 96 2.12 11.84 -5.85
N LYS A 97 3.20 11.44 -5.16
CA LYS A 97 4.25 10.58 -5.72
C LYS A 97 3.71 9.22 -6.15
N VAL A 98 2.81 8.63 -5.35
CA VAL A 98 2.13 7.38 -5.69
C VAL A 98 1.27 7.56 -6.94
N ASN A 99 0.48 8.63 -7.03
CA ASN A 99 -0.36 8.92 -8.20
C ASN A 99 0.48 9.09 -9.48
N ASN A 100 1.60 9.81 -9.41
CA ASN A 100 2.49 10.00 -10.57
C ASN A 100 3.12 8.68 -11.01
N LYS A 101 3.56 7.85 -10.07
CA LYS A 101 4.10 6.51 -10.39
C LYS A 101 3.02 5.55 -10.91
N LEU A 102 1.78 5.66 -10.46
CA LEU A 102 0.66 4.89 -11.00
C LEU A 102 0.37 5.26 -12.45
N LYS A 103 0.36 6.56 -12.78
CA LYS A 103 0.22 7.02 -14.18
C LYS A 103 1.32 6.42 -15.06
N GLN A 104 2.58 6.56 -14.63
CA GLN A 104 3.74 5.97 -15.33
C GLN A 104 3.62 4.44 -15.48
N LEU A 105 3.20 3.73 -14.43
CA LEU A 105 3.06 2.28 -14.44
C LEU A 105 2.04 1.81 -15.50
N PHE A 106 0.95 2.56 -15.68
CA PHE A 106 -0.12 2.23 -16.61
C PHE A 106 -0.05 2.98 -17.96
N GLY A 107 1.02 3.75 -18.20
CA GLY A 107 1.25 4.43 -19.48
C GLY A 107 0.45 5.73 -19.71
N PHE A 108 0.09 6.42 -18.62
CA PHE A 108 -0.57 7.74 -18.64
C PHE A 108 0.36 8.89 -18.29
#